data_AF-A0A847P8M0-F1
#
_entry.id   AF-A0A847P8M0-F1
#
_cell.length_a   1.000
_cell.length_b   1.000
_cell.length_c   1.000
_cell.angle_alpha   90.00
_cell.angle_beta   90.00
_cell.angle_gamma   90.00
#
_symmetry.space_group_name_H-M   'P 1'
#
loop_
_entity.id
_entity.type
_entity.pdbx_description
1 polymer ?
#
loop_
_entity_poly.entity_id
_entity_poly.type
_entity_poly.pdbx_seq_one_letter_code
_entity_poly.pdbx_strand_id
1 'polypeptide(L)'
;MSILDAIKKGVLEQFNSSVTVEMILISLAVAFVISLFIVFIYKKTFSGVVYNKSTVLTIVIIAMVTAMVIRTINSNLSLSLGMVGALSIVRFRTAIKEPIDTAFLFWAITAGIMSGAGLYVISIVGSLALGLLYYLLYLVDVKAKSQYLLVVAYREAAALEVENIIKSINKKKLKSKSLSDKGLMELTYEVEYDSSIDDMMRKLQKVDGVRNVNLVTYTNEYGL
;
A
#
# COMPACT_ATOMS: atom_id res chain seq x y z
N MET A 1 -26.99 -15.90 -42.46
CA MET A 1 -26.77 -16.71 -41.24
C MET A 1 -27.63 -16.12 -40.14
N SER A 2 -28.48 -16.93 -39.51
CA SER A 2 -29.31 -16.46 -38.41
C SER A 2 -28.43 -16.12 -37.20
N ILE A 3 -28.78 -15.10 -36.42
CA ILE A 3 -28.06 -14.70 -35.18
C ILE A 3 -27.94 -15.90 -34.22
N LEU A 4 -28.95 -16.79 -34.24
CA LEU A 4 -28.96 -18.04 -33.49
C LEU A 4 -27.86 -19.01 -33.93
N ASP A 5 -27.53 -19.10 -35.21
CA ASP A 5 -26.48 -19.97 -35.71
C ASP A 5 -25.09 -19.43 -35.37
N ALA A 6 -24.91 -18.10 -35.41
CA ALA A 6 -23.67 -17.45 -34.98
C ALA A 6 -23.40 -17.65 -33.48
N ILE A 7 -24.44 -17.52 -32.65
CA ILE A 7 -24.35 -17.79 -31.20
C ILE A 7 -24.08 -19.28 -30.96
N LYS A 8 -24.83 -20.17 -31.61
CA LYS A 8 -24.69 -21.62 -31.42
C LYS A 8 -23.31 -22.12 -31.84
N LYS A 9 -22.75 -21.58 -32.93
CA LYS A 9 -21.40 -21.92 -33.42
C LYS A 9 -20.31 -21.35 -32.52
N GLY A 10 -20.42 -20.10 -32.07
CA GLY A 10 -19.47 -19.51 -31.10
C GLY A 10 -19.46 -20.22 -29.75
N VAL A 11 -20.63 -20.69 -29.31
CA VAL A 11 -20.78 -21.51 -28.09
C VAL A 11 -20.19 -22.91 -28.30
N LEU A 12 -20.45 -23.57 -29.43
CA LEU A 12 -19.89 -24.90 -29.77
C LEU A 12 -18.36 -24.91 -29.96
N GLU A 13 -17.76 -23.85 -30.48
CA GLU A 13 -16.30 -23.74 -30.58
C GLU A 13 -15.65 -23.55 -29.20
N GLN A 14 -16.29 -22.82 -28.28
CA GLN A 14 -15.85 -22.76 -26.87
C GLN A 14 -15.95 -24.11 -26.14
N PHE A 15 -16.86 -24.99 -26.55
CA PHE A 15 -16.96 -26.33 -25.96
C PHE A 15 -15.83 -27.30 -26.38
N ASN A 16 -15.05 -26.98 -27.43
CA ASN A 16 -13.99 -27.84 -27.95
C ASN A 16 -12.57 -27.41 -27.57
N SER A 17 -12.41 -26.33 -26.78
CA SER A 17 -11.08 -25.91 -26.32
C SER A 17 -10.57 -26.85 -25.23
N SER A 18 -9.79 -27.83 -25.64
CA SER A 18 -9.16 -28.79 -24.73
C SER A 18 -8.15 -28.08 -23.84
N VAL A 19 -8.27 -28.25 -22.51
CA VAL A 19 -7.22 -27.78 -21.59
C VAL A 19 -6.05 -28.74 -21.66
N THR A 20 -4.96 -28.30 -22.27
CA THR A 20 -3.69 -29.02 -22.19
C THR A 20 -2.98 -28.66 -20.89
N VAL A 21 -2.43 -29.66 -20.20
CA VAL A 21 -1.63 -29.49 -18.97
C VAL A 21 -0.51 -28.46 -19.17
N GLU A 22 0.10 -28.45 -20.35
CA GLU A 22 1.11 -27.47 -20.77
C GLU A 22 0.63 -26.02 -20.63
N MET A 23 -0.60 -25.73 -21.04
CA MET A 23 -1.13 -24.37 -20.97
C MET A 23 -1.39 -23.91 -19.53
N ILE A 24 -1.79 -24.84 -18.65
CA ILE A 24 -1.93 -24.54 -17.21
C ILE A 24 -0.55 -24.21 -16.62
N LEU A 25 0.47 -25.01 -16.92
CA LEU A 25 1.85 -24.80 -16.47
C LEU A 25 2.38 -23.44 -16.92
N ILE A 26 2.15 -23.06 -18.18
CA ILE A 26 2.57 -21.76 -18.71
C ILE A 26 1.83 -20.62 -17.99
N SER A 27 0.51 -20.70 -17.84
CA SER A 27 -0.27 -19.69 -17.10
C SER A 27 0.20 -19.53 -15.65
N LEU A 28 0.50 -20.63 -14.96
CA LEU A 28 1.03 -20.60 -13.61
C LEU A 28 2.43 -20.00 -13.54
N ALA A 29 3.31 -20.37 -14.47
CA ALA A 29 4.67 -19.83 -14.53
C ALA A 29 4.66 -18.31 -14.77
N VAL A 30 3.84 -17.84 -15.71
CA VAL A 30 3.70 -16.40 -15.99
C VAL A 30 3.11 -15.66 -14.79
N ALA A 31 2.03 -16.18 -14.18
CA ALA A 31 1.44 -15.58 -12.99
C ALA A 31 2.43 -15.53 -11.81
N PHE A 32 3.23 -16.58 -11.64
CA PHE A 32 4.27 -16.63 -10.62
C PHE A 32 5.35 -15.55 -10.86
N VAL A 33 5.91 -15.45 -12.07
CA VAL A 33 6.91 -14.43 -12.41
C VAL A 33 6.37 -13.01 -12.19
N ILE A 34 5.14 -12.75 -12.61
CA ILE A 34 4.51 -11.44 -12.42
C ILE A 34 4.28 -11.17 -10.92
N SER A 35 3.82 -12.15 -10.15
CA SER A 35 3.62 -11.99 -8.72
C SER A 35 4.93 -11.72 -7.97
N LEU A 36 6.05 -12.31 -8.40
CA LEU A 36 7.37 -12.00 -7.86
C LEU A 36 7.78 -10.56 -8.16
N PHE A 37 7.47 -10.06 -9.36
CA PHE A 37 7.68 -8.66 -9.71
C PHE A 37 6.83 -7.71 -8.83
N ILE A 38 5.56 -8.05 -8.60
CA ILE A 38 4.68 -7.30 -7.69
C ILE A 38 5.27 -7.28 -6.28
N VAL A 39 5.74 -8.43 -5.77
CA VAL A 39 6.41 -8.53 -4.46
C VAL A 39 7.69 -7.72 -4.41
N PHE A 40 8.46 -7.67 -5.49
CA PHE A 40 9.67 -6.86 -5.57
C PHE A 40 9.36 -5.36 -5.43
N ILE A 41 8.36 -4.85 -6.17
CA ILE A 41 7.89 -3.47 -6.04
C ILE A 41 7.35 -3.20 -4.63
N TYR A 42 6.53 -4.10 -4.10
CA TYR A 42 6.00 -4.01 -2.74
C TYR A 42 7.12 -3.86 -1.69
N LYS A 43 8.13 -4.73 -1.74
CA LYS A 43 9.28 -4.67 -0.84
C LYS A 43 10.09 -3.39 -0.98
N LYS A 44 10.26 -2.90 -2.22
CA LYS A 44 11.07 -1.70 -2.50
C LYS A 44 10.38 -0.42 -2.03
N THR A 45 9.06 -0.40 -2.07
CA THR A 45 8.21 0.72 -1.66
C THR A 45 7.81 0.65 -0.17
N PHE A 46 8.18 -0.41 0.54
CA PHE A 46 7.80 -0.58 1.93
C PHE A 46 8.54 0.41 2.85
N SER A 47 7.83 1.46 3.30
CA SER A 47 8.33 2.48 4.23
C SER A 47 7.75 2.35 5.66
N GLY A 48 7.03 1.26 5.96
CA GLY A 48 6.40 1.03 7.27
C GLY A 48 7.33 0.37 8.31
N VAL A 49 6.99 0.52 9.60
CA VAL A 49 7.74 -0.05 10.74
C VAL A 49 7.43 -1.55 10.94
N VAL A 50 6.38 -2.09 10.30
CA VAL A 50 5.89 -3.46 10.52
C VAL A 50 5.75 -4.23 9.20
N TYR A 51 6.82 -4.85 8.74
CA TYR A 51 6.81 -5.71 7.56
C TYR A 51 5.96 -6.97 7.80
N ASN A 52 4.81 -7.07 7.11
CA ASN A 52 3.96 -8.25 7.20
C ASN A 52 4.33 -9.30 6.14
N LYS A 53 5.09 -10.32 6.56
CA LYS A 53 5.44 -11.49 5.73
C LYS A 53 4.21 -12.18 5.12
N SER A 54 3.07 -12.12 5.79
CA SER A 54 1.82 -12.75 5.33
C SER A 54 1.29 -12.12 4.04
N THR A 55 1.37 -10.79 3.90
CA THR A 55 0.89 -10.07 2.70
C THR A 55 1.68 -10.48 1.47
N VAL A 56 3.01 -10.57 1.57
CA VAL A 56 3.89 -11.00 0.47
C VAL A 56 3.56 -12.41 0.00
N LEU A 57 3.35 -13.35 0.92
CA LEU A 57 2.96 -14.71 0.57
C LEU A 57 1.57 -14.74 -0.09
N THR A 58 0.63 -13.93 0.41
CA THR A 58 -0.74 -13.85 -0.10
C THR A 58 -0.77 -13.36 -1.54
N ILE A 59 0.05 -12.36 -1.91
CA ILE A 59 0.16 -11.85 -3.29
C ILE A 59 0.53 -12.96 -4.28
N VAL A 60 1.49 -13.82 -3.92
CA VAL A 60 1.93 -14.92 -4.79
C VAL A 60 0.83 -15.98 -4.90
N ILE A 61 0.28 -16.42 -3.76
CA ILE A 61 -0.75 -17.46 -3.74
C ILE A 61 -2.00 -17.01 -4.51
N ILE A 62 -2.47 -15.78 -4.29
CA ILE A 62 -3.72 -15.31 -4.91
C ILE A 62 -3.58 -15.16 -6.43
N ALA A 63 -2.42 -14.69 -6.93
CA ALA A 63 -2.14 -14.61 -8.37
C ALA A 63 -2.12 -16.01 -9.03
N MET A 64 -1.49 -16.99 -8.39
CA MET A 64 -1.43 -18.36 -8.91
C MET A 64 -2.79 -19.06 -8.87
N VAL A 65 -3.53 -18.93 -7.75
CA VAL A 65 -4.88 -19.51 -7.60
C VAL A 65 -5.83 -18.90 -8.62
N THR A 66 -5.82 -17.58 -8.80
CA THR A 66 -6.68 -16.91 -9.80
C THR A 66 -6.32 -17.32 -11.22
N ALA A 67 -5.03 -17.45 -11.57
CA ALA A 67 -4.62 -17.96 -12.88
C ALA A 67 -5.12 -19.38 -13.14
N MET A 68 -5.02 -20.27 -12.15
CA MET A 68 -5.52 -21.65 -12.24
C MET A 68 -7.03 -21.70 -12.40
N VAL A 69 -7.77 -20.93 -11.58
CA VAL A 69 -9.24 -20.83 -11.65
C VAL A 69 -9.68 -20.35 -13.02
N ILE A 70 -9.11 -19.23 -13.51
CA ILE A 70 -9.51 -18.66 -14.81
C ILE A 70 -9.16 -19.57 -15.97
N ARG A 71 -8.01 -20.27 -15.93
CA ARG A 71 -7.67 -21.24 -16.98
C ARG A 71 -8.67 -22.39 -17.05
N THR A 72 -9.09 -22.89 -15.91
CA THR A 72 -10.06 -23.98 -15.78
C THR A 72 -11.47 -23.55 -16.22
N ILE A 73 -11.81 -22.29 -15.96
CA ILE A 73 -13.06 -21.66 -16.38
C ILE A 73 -13.13 -21.43 -17.89
N ASN A 74 -12.04 -20.94 -18.49
CA ASN A 74 -11.99 -20.56 -19.91
C ASN A 74 -12.34 -21.74 -20.84
N SER A 75 -11.98 -22.95 -20.44
CA SER A 75 -12.29 -24.18 -21.19
C SER A 75 -13.70 -24.73 -21.03
N ASN A 76 -14.48 -24.22 -20.07
CA ASN A 76 -15.81 -24.74 -19.83
C ASN A 76 -16.75 -23.63 -19.37
N LEU A 77 -17.51 -23.08 -20.33
CA LEU A 77 -18.44 -21.99 -20.09
C LEU A 77 -19.50 -22.34 -19.01
N SER A 78 -19.91 -23.62 -18.92
CA SER A 78 -20.83 -24.09 -17.88
C SER A 78 -20.19 -24.07 -16.48
N LEU A 79 -18.89 -24.35 -16.38
CA LEU A 79 -18.12 -24.26 -15.15
C LEU A 79 -17.84 -22.80 -14.74
N SER A 80 -17.64 -21.92 -15.73
CA SER A 80 -17.47 -20.47 -15.56
C SER A 80 -18.59 -19.83 -14.74
N LEU A 81 -19.83 -20.09 -15.16
CA LEU A 81 -21.01 -19.48 -14.57
C LEU A 81 -21.20 -19.90 -13.10
N GLY A 82 -20.86 -21.15 -12.76
CA GLY A 82 -20.90 -21.66 -11.39
C GLY A 82 -19.80 -21.10 -10.48
N MET A 83 -18.57 -20.97 -11.00
CA MET A 83 -17.44 -20.49 -10.19
C MET A 83 -17.50 -18.99 -9.86
N VAL A 84 -18.01 -18.15 -10.77
CA VAL A 84 -18.22 -16.72 -10.47
C VAL A 84 -19.23 -16.55 -9.33
N GLY A 85 -20.27 -17.38 -9.29
CA GLY A 85 -21.23 -17.43 -8.18
C GLY A 85 -20.60 -17.89 -6.86
N ALA A 86 -19.77 -18.93 -6.89
CA ALA A 86 -19.11 -19.43 -5.68
C ALA A 86 -18.08 -18.44 -5.10
N LEU A 87 -17.29 -17.78 -5.94
CA LEU A 87 -16.34 -16.74 -5.51
C LEU A 87 -17.03 -15.54 -4.86
N SER A 88 -18.26 -15.21 -5.28
CA SER A 88 -19.05 -14.12 -4.68
C SER A 88 -19.49 -14.39 -3.22
N ILE A 89 -19.43 -15.66 -2.78
CA ILE A 89 -19.77 -16.08 -1.42
C ILE A 89 -18.57 -15.93 -0.48
N VAL A 90 -17.34 -15.93 -1.01
CA VAL A 90 -16.12 -15.79 -0.21
C VAL A 90 -15.96 -14.33 0.21
N ARG A 91 -16.43 -14.03 1.44
CA ARG A 91 -16.31 -12.71 2.04
C ARG A 91 -15.14 -12.70 3.01
N PHE A 92 -14.15 -11.85 2.75
CA PHE A 92 -13.13 -11.54 3.75
C PHE A 92 -13.81 -10.80 4.91
N ARG A 93 -13.92 -11.47 6.07
CA ARG A 93 -14.59 -10.94 7.26
C ARG A 93 -13.70 -10.04 8.13
N THR A 94 -12.44 -9.88 7.76
CA THR A 94 -11.46 -9.04 8.44
C THR A 94 -11.23 -7.77 7.63
N ALA A 95 -11.32 -6.61 8.29
CA ALA A 95 -10.91 -5.34 7.69
C ALA A 95 -9.44 -5.43 7.27
N ILE A 96 -9.14 -5.10 6.01
CA ILE A 96 -7.77 -5.00 5.54
C ILE A 96 -7.16 -3.77 6.21
N LYS A 97 -6.06 -3.98 6.94
CA LYS A 97 -5.46 -2.95 7.81
C LYS A 97 -4.93 -1.75 7.04
N GLU A 98 -4.46 -1.98 5.80
CA GLU A 98 -3.82 -0.96 4.96
C GLU A 98 -4.48 -0.91 3.56
N PRO A 99 -5.00 0.25 3.11
CA PRO A 99 -5.58 0.40 1.77
C PRO A 99 -4.60 0.04 0.65
N ILE A 100 -3.30 0.29 0.87
CA ILE A 100 -2.25 0.04 -0.12
C ILE A 100 -2.02 -1.46 -0.34
N ASP A 101 -2.03 -2.26 0.73
CA ASP A 101 -1.95 -3.73 0.66
C ASP A 101 -3.11 -4.29 -0.18
N THR A 102 -4.30 -3.70 -0.05
CA THR A 102 -5.47 -4.07 -0.84
C THR A 102 -5.24 -3.83 -2.33
N ALA A 103 -4.65 -2.69 -2.71
CA ALA A 103 -4.35 -2.38 -4.10
C ALA A 103 -3.36 -3.40 -4.72
N PHE A 104 -2.35 -3.81 -3.97
CA PHE A 104 -1.41 -4.86 -4.39
C PHE A 104 -2.08 -6.23 -4.55
N LEU A 105 -3.00 -6.58 -3.65
CA LEU A 105 -3.80 -7.80 -3.78
C LEU A 105 -4.69 -7.77 -5.03
N PHE A 106 -5.35 -6.65 -5.32
CA PHE A 106 -6.12 -6.49 -6.55
C PHE A 106 -5.25 -6.59 -7.80
N TRP A 107 -4.07 -5.97 -7.79
CA TRP A 107 -3.13 -6.09 -8.89
C TRP A 107 -2.70 -7.55 -9.11
N ALA A 108 -2.43 -8.30 -8.04
CA ALA A 108 -2.12 -9.73 -8.12
C ALA A 108 -3.27 -10.56 -8.72
N ILE A 109 -4.52 -10.29 -8.31
CA ILE A 109 -5.72 -10.90 -8.87
C ILE A 109 -5.84 -10.60 -10.36
N THR A 110 -5.71 -9.33 -10.76
CA THR A 110 -5.82 -8.92 -12.17
C THR A 110 -4.73 -9.57 -13.02
N ALA A 111 -3.49 -9.63 -12.53
CA ALA A 111 -2.38 -10.33 -13.18
C ALA A 111 -2.65 -11.84 -13.33
N GLY A 112 -3.19 -12.48 -12.29
CA GLY A 112 -3.61 -13.87 -12.35
C GLY A 112 -4.72 -14.11 -13.37
N ILE A 113 -5.73 -13.24 -13.43
CA ILE A 113 -6.82 -13.32 -14.41
C ILE A 113 -6.30 -13.22 -15.84
N MET A 114 -5.47 -12.22 -16.15
CA MET A 114 -4.91 -12.04 -17.50
C MET A 114 -4.04 -13.23 -17.91
N SER A 115 -3.23 -13.76 -16.97
CA SER A 115 -2.36 -14.91 -17.21
C SER A 115 -3.17 -16.21 -17.39
N GLY A 116 -4.25 -16.40 -16.62
CA GLY A 116 -5.17 -17.53 -16.77
C GLY A 116 -5.98 -17.49 -18.06
N ALA A 117 -6.34 -16.29 -18.54
CA ALA A 117 -7.03 -16.09 -19.81
C ALA A 117 -6.15 -16.37 -21.04
N GLY A 118 -4.83 -16.58 -20.86
CA GLY A 118 -3.86 -16.78 -21.94
C GLY A 118 -3.34 -15.47 -22.55
N LEU A 119 -3.68 -14.32 -21.97
CA LEU A 119 -3.25 -13.00 -22.42
C LEU A 119 -1.89 -12.63 -21.79
N TYR A 120 -0.87 -13.45 -22.02
CA TYR A 120 0.43 -13.34 -21.33
C TYR A 120 1.13 -12.00 -21.57
N VAL A 121 1.19 -11.54 -22.82
CA VAL A 121 1.86 -10.29 -23.19
C VAL A 121 1.19 -9.10 -22.50
N ILE A 122 -0.15 -9.05 -22.52
CA ILE A 122 -0.93 -8.00 -21.88
C ILE A 122 -0.73 -8.03 -20.36
N SER A 123 -0.69 -9.22 -19.77
CA SER A 123 -0.44 -9.42 -18.34
C SER A 123 0.90 -8.83 -17.90
N ILE A 124 1.95 -9.09 -18.67
CA ILE A 124 3.32 -8.58 -18.41
C ILE A 124 3.37 -7.07 -18.58
N VAL A 125 2.91 -6.54 -19.72
CA VAL A 125 2.97 -5.10 -20.02
C VAL A 125 2.12 -4.30 -19.04
N GLY A 126 0.89 -4.76 -18.75
CA GLY A 126 0.00 -4.11 -17.79
C GLY A 126 0.58 -4.10 -16.38
N SER A 127 1.21 -5.20 -15.96
CA SER A 127 1.88 -5.25 -14.66
C SER A 127 3.11 -4.34 -14.61
N LEU A 128 3.94 -4.31 -15.65
CA LEU A 128 5.07 -3.37 -15.70
C LEU A 128 4.60 -1.91 -15.61
N ALA A 129 3.54 -1.56 -16.36
CA ALA A 129 2.99 -0.20 -16.35
C ALA A 129 2.48 0.22 -14.98
N LEU A 130 1.70 -0.64 -14.30
CA LEU A 130 1.20 -0.39 -12.95
C LEU A 130 2.34 -0.28 -11.94
N GLY A 131 3.33 -1.19 -12.02
CA GLY A 131 4.51 -1.15 -11.16
C GLY A 131 5.33 0.11 -11.33
N LEU A 132 5.55 0.54 -12.58
CA LEU A 132 6.28 1.77 -12.88
C LEU A 132 5.53 3.02 -12.39
N LEU A 133 4.22 3.10 -12.65
CA LEU A 133 3.38 4.19 -12.16
C LEU A 133 3.44 4.31 -10.64
N TYR A 134 3.24 3.20 -9.95
CA TYR A 134 3.29 3.16 -8.49
C TYR A 134 4.68 3.55 -7.95
N TYR A 135 5.74 3.05 -8.57
CA TYR A 135 7.11 3.41 -8.20
C TYR A 135 7.40 4.91 -8.40
N LEU A 136 6.93 5.51 -9.50
CA LEU A 136 7.05 6.94 -9.75
C LEU A 136 6.30 7.78 -8.71
N LEU A 137 5.07 7.38 -8.36
CA LEU A 137 4.29 8.04 -7.32
C LEU A 137 5.00 7.96 -5.96
N TYR A 138 5.57 6.80 -5.63
CA TYR A 138 6.36 6.64 -4.41
C TYR A 138 7.58 7.56 -4.37
N LEU A 139 8.30 7.74 -5.48
CA LEU A 139 9.43 8.67 -5.53
C LEU A 139 9.03 10.14 -5.30
N VAL A 140 7.79 10.50 -5.64
CA VAL A 140 7.24 11.83 -5.35
C VAL A 140 6.85 11.93 -3.88
N ASP A 141 6.25 10.89 -3.30
CA ASP A 141 5.81 10.87 -1.91
C ASP A 141 7.00 10.81 -0.92
N VAL A 142 8.06 10.05 -1.19
CA VAL A 142 9.30 10.05 -0.38
C VAL A 142 9.97 11.44 -0.34
N LYS A 143 9.78 12.25 -1.38
CA LYS A 143 10.26 13.65 -1.38
C LYS A 143 9.36 14.58 -0.58
N ALA A 144 8.13 14.19 -0.25
CA ALA A 144 7.32 14.85 0.77
C ALA A 144 7.94 14.52 2.14
N LYS A 145 8.85 15.39 2.57
CA LYS A 145 9.76 15.20 3.70
C LYS A 145 9.06 14.70 4.95
N SER A 146 9.72 13.76 5.64
CA SER A 146 9.27 13.17 6.89
C SER A 146 8.90 14.26 7.89
N GLN A 147 7.64 14.22 8.32
CA GLN A 147 7.12 15.13 9.33
C GLN A 147 7.45 14.54 10.70
N TYR A 148 7.96 15.36 11.59
CA TYR A 148 8.28 14.99 12.97
C TYR A 148 7.39 15.79 13.91
N LEU A 149 6.99 15.19 15.01
CA LEU A 149 6.40 15.89 16.13
C LEU A 149 7.51 16.32 17.10
N LEU A 150 7.73 17.62 17.19
CA LEU A 150 8.50 18.22 18.25
C LEU A 150 7.59 18.42 19.47
N VAL A 151 7.84 17.68 20.54
CA VAL A 151 7.13 17.78 21.81
C VAL A 151 8.04 18.47 22.83
N VAL A 152 7.60 19.62 23.35
CA VAL A 152 8.35 20.43 24.31
C VAL A 152 7.52 20.59 25.58
N ALA A 153 8.05 20.08 26.70
CA ALA A 153 7.44 20.25 28.02
C ALA A 153 8.25 21.25 28.85
N TYR A 154 7.61 22.34 29.28
CA TYR A 154 8.26 23.46 29.98
C TYR A 154 7.33 24.05 31.05
N ARG A 155 7.90 24.79 32.00
CA ARG A 155 7.14 25.54 33.02
C ARG A 155 6.60 26.84 32.44
N GLU A 156 5.46 27.31 32.95
CA GLU A 156 4.84 28.57 32.49
C GLU A 156 5.79 29.78 32.50
N ALA A 157 6.69 29.86 33.49
CA ALA A 157 7.71 30.92 33.58
C ALA A 157 8.66 30.98 32.37
N ALA A 158 8.90 29.85 31.70
CA ALA A 158 9.78 29.74 30.52
C ALA A 158 9.04 29.96 29.19
N ALA A 159 7.74 30.27 29.22
CA ALA A 159 6.90 30.30 28.02
C ALA A 159 7.37 31.30 26.96
N LEU A 160 7.77 32.50 27.38
CA LEU A 160 8.21 33.56 26.45
C LEU A 160 9.49 33.17 25.71
N GLU A 161 10.45 32.56 26.42
CA GLU A 161 11.74 32.17 25.84
C GLU A 161 11.61 30.96 24.91
N VAL A 162 10.81 29.96 25.32
CA VAL A 162 10.48 28.80 24.49
C VAL A 162 9.73 29.21 23.22
N GLU A 163 8.75 30.12 23.33
CA GLU A 163 7.99 30.58 22.16
C GLU A 163 8.85 31.36 21.16
N ASN A 164 9.81 32.15 21.65
CA ASN A 164 10.78 32.86 20.81
C ASN A 164 11.70 31.90 20.05
N ILE A 165 12.19 30.85 20.70
CA ILE A 165 13.02 29.83 20.03
C ILE A 165 12.17 29.08 19.00
N ILE A 166 10.94 28.70 19.32
CA ILE A 166 10.06 27.99 18.37
C ILE A 166 9.62 28.91 17.22
N LYS A 167 9.58 30.24 17.38
CA LYS A 167 9.31 31.21 16.30
C LYS A 167 10.35 31.20 15.18
N SER A 168 11.58 30.74 15.43
CA SER A 168 12.59 30.62 14.37
C SER A 168 12.38 29.41 13.44
N ILE A 169 11.39 28.55 13.69
CA ILE A 169 11.06 27.43 12.79
C ILE A 169 10.22 27.94 11.62
N ASN A 170 10.77 27.85 10.42
CA ASN A 170 10.18 28.42 9.20
C ASN A 170 8.90 27.67 8.73
N LYS A 171 8.82 26.36 9.02
CA LYS A 171 7.65 25.52 8.70
C LYS A 171 7.23 24.73 9.93
N LYS A 172 6.28 25.28 10.68
CA LYS A 172 5.69 24.63 11.85
C LYS A 172 4.18 24.68 11.79
N LYS A 173 3.52 23.59 12.19
CA LYS A 173 2.07 23.54 12.41
C LYS A 173 1.80 23.13 13.85
N LEU A 174 1.13 23.99 14.61
CA LEU A 174 0.73 23.67 15.98
C LEU A 174 -0.33 22.56 15.93
N LYS A 175 -0.05 21.43 16.58
CA LYS A 175 -0.99 20.30 16.71
C LYS A 175 -1.77 20.37 18.01
N SER A 176 -1.06 20.62 19.10
CA SER A 176 -1.65 20.65 20.44
C SER A 176 -0.87 21.59 21.35
N LYS A 177 -1.59 22.25 22.25
CA LYS A 177 -1.06 23.00 23.39
C LYS A 177 -1.90 22.61 24.59
N SER A 178 -1.28 21.96 25.58
CA SER A 178 -1.96 21.56 26.80
C SER A 178 -1.30 22.23 28.01
N LEU A 179 -2.13 22.56 28.98
CA LEU A 179 -1.74 23.06 30.29
C LEU A 179 -2.13 22.00 31.31
N SER A 180 -1.15 21.54 32.09
CA SER A 180 -1.36 20.59 33.17
C SER A 180 -1.47 21.31 34.51
N ASP A 181 -2.31 20.80 35.43
CA ASP A 181 -2.63 21.36 36.74
C ASP A 181 -1.42 21.70 37.64
N LYS A 182 -0.22 21.22 37.30
CA LYS A 182 1.04 21.45 38.03
C LYS A 182 1.89 22.60 37.44
N GLY A 183 1.30 23.50 36.63
CA GLY A 183 2.02 24.61 35.99
C GLY A 183 3.01 24.17 34.90
N LEU A 184 2.79 22.98 34.33
CA LEU A 184 3.55 22.42 33.23
C LEU A 184 2.78 22.60 31.93
N MET A 185 3.43 23.18 30.93
CA MET A 185 2.92 23.38 29.58
C MET A 185 3.56 22.37 28.64
N GLU A 186 2.76 21.76 27.77
CA GLU A 186 3.24 20.88 26.71
C GLU A 186 2.82 21.43 25.35
N LEU A 187 3.79 21.60 24.46
CA LEU A 187 3.61 22.07 23.09
C LEU A 187 4.02 20.97 22.11
N THR A 188 3.12 20.65 21.18
CA THR A 188 3.39 19.70 20.10
C THR A 188 3.30 20.40 18.75
N TYR A 189 4.42 20.45 18.04
CA TYR A 189 4.52 21.01 16.69
C TYR A 189 4.86 19.94 15.67
N GLU A 190 4.17 19.96 14.54
CA GLU A 190 4.61 19.26 13.33
C GLU A 190 5.71 20.09 12.65
N VAL A 191 6.89 19.51 12.52
CA VAL A 191 8.09 20.14 11.95
C VAL A 191 8.72 19.24 10.89
N GLU A 192 9.32 19.86 9.88
CA GLU A 192 10.15 19.19 8.89
C GLU A 192 11.55 19.03 9.47
N TYR A 193 12.11 17.81 9.48
CA TYR A 193 13.48 17.63 9.97
C TYR A 193 14.49 18.28 9.02
N ASP A 194 15.38 19.06 9.62
CA ASP A 194 16.53 19.71 9.00
C ASP A 194 17.63 19.77 10.07
N SER A 195 18.90 19.93 9.66
CA SER A 195 20.04 20.06 10.60
C SER A 195 19.85 21.19 11.61
N SER A 196 19.05 22.20 11.24
CA SER A 196 18.66 23.31 12.11
C SER A 196 17.84 22.89 13.33
N ILE A 197 17.10 21.76 13.27
CA ILE A 197 16.27 21.25 14.38
C ILE A 197 17.13 20.78 15.55
N ASP A 198 18.28 20.14 15.29
CA ASP A 198 19.16 19.63 16.35
C ASP A 198 19.74 20.77 17.19
N ASP A 199 20.15 21.86 16.53
CA ASP A 199 20.63 23.07 17.21
C ASP A 199 19.54 23.75 18.02
N MET A 200 18.30 23.73 17.53
CA MET A 200 17.15 24.25 18.25
C MET A 200 16.79 23.41 19.47
N MET A 201 16.83 22.08 19.36
CA MET A 201 16.62 21.19 20.51
C MET A 201 17.66 21.45 21.60
N ARG A 202 18.93 21.64 21.22
CA ARG A 202 20.00 22.00 22.17
C ARG A 202 19.77 23.35 22.84
N LYS A 203 19.23 24.34 22.12
CA LYS A 203 18.85 25.65 22.69
C LYS A 203 17.69 25.52 23.67
N LEU A 204 16.63 24.79 23.28
CA LEU A 204 15.47 24.55 24.14
C LEU A 204 15.85 23.81 25.42
N GLN A 205 16.75 22.82 25.35
CA GLN A 205 17.22 22.08 26.53
C GLN A 205 18.01 22.96 27.52
N LYS A 206 18.60 24.07 27.07
CA LYS A 206 19.36 24.99 27.93
C LYS A 206 18.51 26.04 28.62
N VAL A 207 17.24 26.21 28.23
CA VAL A 207 16.33 27.17 28.84
C VAL A 207 15.93 26.68 30.23
N ASP A 208 16.10 27.53 31.24
CA ASP A 208 15.72 27.20 32.61
C ASP A 208 14.20 27.03 32.71
N GLY A 209 13.74 25.91 33.28
CA GLY A 209 12.34 25.53 33.32
C GLY A 209 11.84 24.66 32.16
N VAL A 210 12.67 24.35 31.15
CA VAL A 210 12.38 23.27 30.18
C VAL A 210 12.70 21.92 30.81
N ARG A 211 11.74 20.99 30.77
CA ARG A 211 11.89 19.67 31.36
C ARG A 211 12.37 18.65 30.33
N ASN A 212 11.66 18.55 29.22
CA ASN A 212 11.94 17.58 28.15
C ASN A 212 11.72 18.20 26.77
N VAL A 213 12.55 17.81 25.82
CA VAL A 213 12.43 18.14 24.40
C VAL A 213 12.59 16.83 23.62
N ASN A 214 11.52 16.38 22.98
CA ASN A 214 11.50 15.12 22.25
C ASN A 214 11.13 15.36 20.79
N LEU A 215 11.84 14.70 19.89
CA LEU A 215 11.48 14.63 18.49
C LEU A 215 10.97 13.20 18.22
N VAL A 216 9.70 13.10 17.84
CA VAL A 216 9.04 11.82 17.56
C VAL A 216 8.72 11.77 16.07
N THR A 217 9.07 10.68 15.40
CA THR A 217 8.64 10.47 14.01
C THR A 217 7.11 10.44 13.96
N TYR A 218 6.52 11.34 13.17
CA TYR A 218 5.09 11.30 12.91
C TYR A 218 4.84 10.36 11.74
N THR A 219 4.73 9.07 12.02
CA THR A 219 4.10 8.16 11.07
C THR A 219 2.61 8.46 11.14
N ASN A 220 2.08 9.09 10.11
CA ASN A 220 0.64 9.32 10.00
C ASN A 220 -0.02 7.93 9.81
N GLU A 221 -0.28 7.20 10.90
CA GLU A 221 -0.94 5.88 10.84
C GLU A 221 -2.39 5.99 10.36
N TYR A 222 -2.94 7.20 10.27
CA TYR A 222 -4.24 7.44 9.66
C TYR A 222 -4.24 8.76 8.90
N GLY A 223 -4.50 8.69 7.60
CA GLY A 223 -4.46 9.83 6.70
C GLY A 223 -5.31 9.69 5.44
N LEU A 224 -6.33 8.81 5.48
CA LEU A 224 -7.63 8.90 4.78
C LEU A 224 -8.63 8.04 5.55
#